data_AF-A0AAP5ULK3-F1
#
_entry.id   AF-A0AAP5ULK3-F1
#
_cell.length_a   1.000
_cell.length_b   1.000
_cell.length_c   1.000
_cell.angle_alpha   90.00
_cell.angle_beta   90.00
_cell.angle_gamma   90.00
#
_symmetry.space_group_name_H-M   'P 1'
#
loop_
_entity.id
_entity.type
_entity.pdbx_description
1 polymer ?
#
loop_
_entity_poly.entity_id
_entity_poly.type
_entity_poly.pdbx_seq_one_letter_code
_entity_poly.pdbx_strand_id
1 'polypeptide(L)'
;MRLDKFLKVSRIIKRRSVAKEIADKGRIQINGKVAKSSSNVSVGDELVISFGNKTLTVKVTQLLETTKKNDAELMYDIVSEDYKTDYRQPFSD
;
A
#
# COMPACT_ATOMS: atom_id res chain seq x y z
N MET A 1 14.28 2.02 -1.51
CA MET A 1 13.80 2.17 -0.11
C MET A 1 13.17 0.85 0.33
N ARG A 2 13.26 0.42 1.60
CA ARG A 2 12.56 -0.80 2.04
C ARG A 2 11.05 -0.61 2.03
N LEU A 3 10.30 -1.65 1.66
CA LEU A 3 8.84 -1.65 1.59
C LEU A 3 8.19 -1.22 2.91
N ASP A 4 8.68 -1.74 4.04
CA ASP A 4 8.16 -1.38 5.37
C ASP A 4 8.40 0.10 5.74
N LYS A 5 9.54 0.67 5.32
CA LYS A 5 9.84 2.10 5.46
C LYS A 5 8.92 2.91 4.55
N PHE A 6 8.77 2.52 3.29
CA PHE A 6 7.92 3.22 2.33
C PHE A 6 6.47 3.31 2.83
N LEU A 7 5.85 2.19 3.21
CA LEU A 7 4.46 2.14 3.70
C LEU A 7 4.21 3.01 4.93
N LYS A 8 5.24 3.18 5.77
CA LYS A 8 5.18 4.05 6.95
C LYS A 8 5.29 5.53 6.59
N VAL A 9 6.20 5.88 5.68
CA VAL A 9 6.49 7.26 5.27
C VAL A 9 5.38 7.81 4.37
N SER A 10 4.84 6.99 3.46
CA SER A 10 3.68 7.32 2.61
C SER A 10 2.36 7.32 3.37
N ARG A 11 2.36 6.93 4.65
CA ARG A 11 1.20 6.87 5.55
C ARG A 11 0.09 5.90 5.11
N ILE A 12 0.34 5.03 4.12
CA ILE A 12 -0.55 3.93 3.75
C ILE A 12 -0.79 3.01 4.95
N ILE A 13 0.27 2.74 5.74
CA ILE A 13 0.18 1.97 6.98
C ILE A 13 0.73 2.80 8.15
N LYS A 14 -0.13 3.11 9.12
CA LYS A 14 0.25 3.89 10.31
C LYS A 14 1.18 3.15 11.28
N ARG A 15 1.11 1.81 11.33
CA ARG A 15 1.88 0.96 12.27
C ARG A 15 2.84 0.01 11.52
N ARG A 16 4.14 0.08 11.85
CA ARG A 16 5.19 -0.72 11.19
C ARG A 16 5.02 -2.23 11.41
N SER A 17 4.49 -2.64 12.57
CA SER A 17 4.17 -4.04 12.87
C SER A 17 3.13 -4.62 11.90
N VAL A 18 2.09 -3.84 11.58
CA VAL A 18 1.03 -4.26 10.64
C VAL A 18 1.58 -4.41 9.23
N ALA A 19 2.44 -3.49 8.78
CA ALA A 19 3.09 -3.59 7.48
C ALA A 19 3.92 -4.88 7.36
N LYS A 20 4.66 -5.22 8.41
CA LYS A 20 5.44 -6.45 8.48
C LYS A 20 4.54 -7.68 8.39
N GLU A 21 3.49 -7.76 9.20
CA GLU A 21 2.57 -8.91 9.18
C GLU A 21 1.89 -9.12 7.81
N ILE A 22 1.47 -8.04 7.14
CA ILE A 22 0.81 -8.13 5.83
C ILE A 22 1.81 -8.59 4.77
N ALA A 23 3.04 -8.06 4.79
CA ALA A 23 4.10 -8.49 3.89
C ALA A 23 4.52 -9.96 4.13
N ASP A 24 4.65 -10.37 5.40
CA ASP A 24 5.02 -11.73 5.78
C ASP A 24 3.91 -12.74 5.43
N LYS A 25 2.63 -12.32 5.43
CA LYS A 25 1.48 -13.08 4.92
C LYS A 25 1.38 -13.13 3.39
N GLY A 26 2.33 -12.53 2.67
CA GLY A 26 2.34 -12.51 1.20
C GLY A 26 1.23 -11.66 0.57
N ARG A 27 0.68 -10.69 1.32
CA ARG A 27 -0.43 -9.82 0.86
C ARG A 27 0.04 -8.54 0.20
N ILE A 28 1.35 -8.36 0.02
CA ILE A 28 1.92 -7.23 -0.71
C ILE A 28 2.66 -7.76 -1.92
N GLN A 29 2.41 -7.15 -3.07
CA GLN A 29 3.09 -7.47 -4.32
C GLN A 29 3.74 -6.22 -4.88
N ILE A 30 4.93 -6.37 -5.45
CA ILE A 30 5.64 -5.35 -6.22
C ILE A 30 5.70 -5.84 -7.66
N ASN A 31 5.09 -5.12 -8.60
CA ASN A 31 5.04 -5.49 -10.02
C ASN A 31 4.57 -6.95 -10.25
N GLY A 32 3.51 -7.36 -9.53
CA GLY A 32 2.95 -8.72 -9.60
C GLY A 32 3.76 -9.82 -8.90
N LYS A 33 4.86 -9.48 -8.19
CA LYS A 33 5.65 -10.44 -7.42
C LYS A 33 5.45 -10.24 -5.93
N VAL A 34 5.18 -11.33 -5.19
CA VAL A 34 5.03 -11.29 -3.73
C VAL A 34 6.29 -10.70 -3.09
N ALA A 35 6.11 -9.63 -2.32
CA ALA A 35 7.18 -8.88 -1.71
C ALA A 35 7.21 -9.08 -0.20
N LYS A 36 8.42 -9.23 0.35
CA LYS A 36 8.65 -9.30 1.78
C LYS A 36 8.80 -7.89 2.34
N SER A 37 8.67 -7.75 3.66
CA SER A 37 8.91 -6.47 4.36
C SER A 37 10.29 -5.87 4.08
N SER A 38 11.28 -6.70 3.76
CA SER A 38 12.64 -6.31 3.37
C SER A 38 12.85 -5.98 1.90
N SER A 39 11.84 -6.18 1.05
CA SER A 39 11.96 -5.90 -0.38
C SER A 39 12.24 -4.41 -0.61
N ASN A 40 13.05 -4.12 -1.63
CA ASN A 40 13.29 -2.76 -2.07
C ASN A 40 12.19 -2.32 -3.03
N VAL A 41 11.80 -1.06 -2.87
CA VAL A 41 10.85 -0.32 -3.69
C VAL A 41 11.61 0.79 -4.40
N SER A 42 11.27 0.99 -5.67
CA SER A 42 11.80 1.97 -6.61
C SER A 42 10.67 2.86 -7.14
N VAL A 43 11.03 4.04 -7.66
CA VAL A 43 10.08 4.90 -8.37
C VAL A 43 9.61 4.19 -9.64
N GLY A 44 8.32 4.26 -9.92
CA GLY A 44 7.66 3.60 -11.04
C GLY A 44 7.09 2.23 -10.71
N ASP A 45 7.44 1.64 -9.56
CA ASP A 45 6.92 0.35 -9.13
C ASP A 45 5.42 0.40 -8.83
N GLU A 46 4.70 -0.65 -9.19
CA GLU A 46 3.32 -0.86 -8.79
C GLU A 46 3.24 -1.75 -7.55
N LEU A 47 2.59 -1.25 -6.51
CA LEU A 47 2.36 -1.93 -5.26
C LEU A 47 0.90 -2.35 -5.14
N VAL A 48 0.66 -3.65 -5.02
CA VAL A 48 -0.67 -4.19 -4.72
C VAL A 48 -0.69 -4.60 -3.26
N ILE A 49 -1.59 -4.02 -2.49
CA ILE A 49 -1.73 -4.25 -1.05
C ILE A 49 -3.12 -4.80 -0.77
N SER A 50 -3.20 -6.09 -0.47
CA SER A 50 -4.44 -6.72 -0.06
C SER A 50 -4.65 -6.57 1.45
N PHE A 51 -5.49 -5.62 1.82
CA PHE A 51 -6.06 -5.55 3.16
C PHE A 51 -7.16 -6.60 3.32
N GLY A 52 -7.54 -6.90 4.57
CA GLY A 52 -8.55 -7.93 4.83
C GLY A 52 -9.91 -7.64 4.18
N ASN A 53 -10.27 -6.36 4.07
CA ASN A 53 -11.54 -5.87 3.57
C ASN A 53 -11.45 -5.11 2.24
N LYS A 54 -10.23 -4.82 1.74
CA LYS A 54 -10.03 -4.10 0.49
C LYS A 54 -8.69 -4.42 -0.16
N THR A 55 -8.57 -4.26 -1.46
CA THR A 55 -7.31 -4.31 -2.19
C THR A 55 -7.00 -2.90 -2.68
N LEU A 56 -5.80 -2.41 -2.37
CA LEU A 56 -5.33 -1.10 -2.79
C LEU A 56 -4.15 -1.28 -3.74
N THR A 57 -4.27 -0.72 -4.92
CA THR A 57 -3.21 -0.70 -5.93
C THR A 57 -2.68 0.73 -6.01
N VAL A 58 -1.38 0.91 -5.77
CA VAL A 58 -0.72 2.21 -5.86
C VAL A 58 0.52 2.13 -6.72
N LYS A 59 0.82 3.21 -7.44
CA LYS A 59 2.06 3.36 -8.20
C LYS A 59 2.97 4.33 -7.48
N VAL A 60 4.23 3.94 -7.29
CA VAL A 60 5.23 4.78 -6.63
C VAL A 60 5.68 5.86 -7.59
N THR A 61 5.48 7.12 -7.21
CA THR A 61 5.89 8.28 -8.01
C THR A 61 7.17 8.91 -7.49
N GLN A 62 7.38 8.89 -6.17
CA GLN A 62 8.57 9.46 -5.53
C GLN A 62 8.98 8.68 -4.28
N LEU A 63 10.28 8.69 -3.99
CA LEU A 63 10.87 8.13 -2.78
C LEU A 63 11.51 9.23 -1.94
N LEU A 64 10.89 9.54 -0.80
CA LEU A 64 11.36 10.55 0.15
C LEU A 64 11.77 9.88 1.46
N GLU A 65 12.94 10.25 2.00
CA GLU A 65 13.42 9.66 3.26
C GLU A 65 12.70 10.21 4.49
N THR A 66 12.19 11.43 4.41
CA THR A 66 11.44 12.14 5.45
C THR A 66 10.30 12.91 4.78
N THR A 67 9.07 12.77 5.27
CA THR A 67 7.91 13.47 4.71
C THR A 67 7.25 14.39 5.73
N LYS A 68 7.00 15.63 5.32
CA LYS A 68 5.92 16.43 5.94
C LYS A 68 4.58 15.90 5.46
N LYS A 69 3.49 16.22 6.15
CA LYS A 69 2.15 15.65 5.85
C LYS A 69 1.76 15.79 4.38
N ASN A 70 2.10 16.91 3.76
CA ASN A 70 1.75 17.22 2.36
C ASN A 70 2.59 16.43 1.35
N ASP A 71 3.80 16.02 1.71
CA ASP A 71 4.71 15.35 0.78
C ASP A 71 4.40 13.86 0.64
N ALA A 72 3.69 13.27 1.62
CA ALA A 72 3.36 11.86 1.61
C ALA A 72 2.38 11.48 0.48
N GLU A 73 1.48 12.41 0.11
CA GLU A 73 0.53 12.23 -0.99
C GLU A 73 1.22 12.28 -2.36
N LEU A 74 2.39 12.93 -2.45
CA LEU A 74 3.18 12.99 -3.68
C LEU A 74 4.06 11.76 -3.91
N MET A 75 4.12 10.81 -2.96
CA MET A 75 4.97 9.62 -3.06
C MET A 75 4.35 8.49 -3.87
N TYR A 76 3.03 8.49 -4.02
CA TYR A 76 2.31 7.46 -4.75
C TYR A 76 1.01 7.99 -5.35
N ASP A 77 0.63 7.40 -6.47
CA ASP A 77 -0.69 7.57 -7.06
C ASP A 77 -1.54 6.34 -6.79
N ILE A 78 -2.82 6.53 -6.47
CA ILE A 78 -3.78 5.43 -6.32
C ILE A 78 -4.25 5.02 -7.72
N VAL A 79 -4.00 3.77 -8.08
CA VAL A 79 -4.38 3.19 -9.38
C VAL A 79 -5.76 2.53 -9.28
N SER A 80 -5.99 1.73 -8.24
CA SER A 80 -7.29 1.12 -7.96
C SER A 80 -7.52 0.94 -6.46
N GLU A 81 -8.79 0.96 -6.05
CA GLU A 81 -9.20 0.59 -4.71
C GLU A 81 -10.49 -0.24 -4.76
N ASP A 82 -10.38 -1.51 -4.41
CA ASP A 82 -11.46 -2.50 -4.50
C ASP A 82 -11.88 -2.93 -3.09
N TYR A 83 -13.15 -2.73 -2.72
CA TYR A 83 -13.67 -3.11 -1.41
C TYR A 83 -14.43 -4.44 -1.52
N LYS A 84 -14.17 -5.36 -0.58
CA LYS A 84 -14.78 -6.70 -0.58
C LYS A 84 -16.25 -6.72 -0.15
N THR A 85 -16.74 -5.63 0.45
CA THR A 85 -18.14 -5.48 0.86
C THR A 85 -18.55 -4.02 0.68
N ASP A 86 -19.38 -3.74 -0.32
CA ASP A 86 -20.01 -2.45 -0.51
C ASP A 86 -21.40 -2.46 0.17
N TYR A 87 -21.51 -1.84 1.34
CA TYR A 87 -22.78 -1.70 2.06
C TYR A 87 -23.67 -0.57 1.47
N ARG A 88 -23.31 0.02 0.31
CA ARG A 88 -24.12 1.06 -0.35
C ARG A 88 -25.27 0.54 -1.21
N GLN A 89 -25.42 -0.77 -1.39
CA GLN A 89 -26.67 -1.26 -1.98
C GLN A 89 -27.75 -1.24 -0.90
N PRO A 90 -28.79 -0.38 -1.03
CA PRO A 90 -29.94 -0.49 -0.15
C PRO A 90 -30.49 -1.91 -0.28
N PHE A 91 -30.78 -2.54 0.86
CA PHE A 91 -31.60 -3.74 0.91
C PHE A 91 -32.89 -3.45 0.14
N SER A 92 -33.00 -4.02 -1.05
CA SER A 92 -34.26 -4.07 -1.79
C SER A 92 -34.99 -5.32 -1.31
N ASP A 93 -35.74 -5.17 -0.22
CA ASP A 93 -36.88 -6.02 0.14
C ASP A 93 -37.99 -5.13 0.71
#